data_AF-A0A1G1EZ20-F1
#
_entry.id   AF-A0A1G1EZ20-F1
#
_cell.length_a   1.000
_cell.length_b   1.000
_cell.length_c   1.000
_cell.angle_alpha   90.00
_cell.angle_beta   90.00
_cell.angle_gamma   90.00
#
_symmetry.space_group_name_H-M   'P 1'
#
loop_
_entity.id
_entity.type
_entity.pdbx_description
1 polymer ?
#
loop_
_entity_poly.entity_id
_entity_poly.type
_entity_poly.pdbx_seq_one_letter_code
_entity_poly.pdbx_strand_id
1 'polypeptide(L)'
;MDKKLVLISAAPLIAIALGVVISSSAKFKPFMSPGEKQILAFYHQKTKISFKQPAPVPSLANPISLEAPKVAFPKVPLDKMAPPPEAKAEEKKVSLILINGGRKIAIINGIIVNEGDSIDSMRVEKIERGRVLLKDKMWAKWIKIE
;
A
#
# COMPACT_ATOMS: atom_id res chain seq x y z
N MET A 1 58.25 8.20 -33.95
CA MET A 1 57.63 8.13 -32.61
C MET A 1 58.47 7.21 -31.76
N ASP A 2 59.00 7.71 -30.65
CA ASP A 2 59.89 6.93 -29.80
C ASP A 2 59.14 5.75 -29.19
N LYS A 3 59.71 4.54 -29.34
CA LYS A 3 59.12 3.28 -28.86
C LYS A 3 58.75 3.33 -27.37
N LYS A 4 59.43 4.18 -26.59
CA LYS A 4 59.18 4.43 -25.17
C LYS A 4 57.85 5.16 -24.92
N LEU A 5 57.50 6.14 -25.74
CA LEU A 5 56.23 6.89 -25.61
C LEU A 5 55.02 6.01 -25.98
N VAL A 6 55.19 5.15 -26.99
CA VAL A 6 54.15 4.17 -27.37
C VAL A 6 53.92 3.16 -26.24
N LEU A 7 54.99 2.68 -25.58
CA LEU A 7 54.89 1.75 -24.46
C LEU A 7 54.16 2.36 -23.26
N ILE A 8 54.49 3.60 -22.90
CA ILE A 8 53.87 4.32 -21.78
C ILE A 8 52.38 4.59 -22.05
N SER A 9 52.02 4.91 -23.29
CA SER A 9 50.61 5.14 -23.66
C SER A 9 49.78 3.86 -23.72
N ALA A 10 50.38 2.72 -24.06
CA ALA A 10 49.67 1.43 -24.15
C ALA A 10 49.53 0.72 -22.79
N ALA A 11 50.41 0.99 -21.83
CA ALA A 11 50.39 0.38 -20.49
C ALA A 11 49.05 0.48 -19.73
N PRO A 12 48.37 1.64 -19.64
CA PRO A 12 47.10 1.72 -18.91
C PRO A 12 45.98 0.90 -19.56
N LEU A 13 45.95 0.81 -20.90
CA LEU A 13 44.97 0.01 -21.64
C LEU A 13 45.13 -1.48 -21.34
N ILE A 14 46.37 -1.96 -21.29
CA ILE A 14 46.68 -3.36 -20.94
C ILE A 14 46.31 -3.65 -19.48
N ALA A 15 46.60 -2.72 -18.57
CA ALA A 15 46.25 -2.87 -17.14
C ALA A 15 44.74 -2.98 -16.91
N ILE A 16 43.94 -2.17 -17.61
CA ILE A 16 42.47 -2.22 -17.54
C ILE A 16 41.95 -3.57 -18.07
N ALA A 17 42.46 -4.02 -19.22
CA ALA A 17 42.06 -5.31 -19.81
C ALA A 17 42.35 -6.48 -18.85
N LEU A 18 43.51 -6.49 -18.21
CA LEU A 18 43.88 -7.50 -17.20
C LEU A 18 42.96 -7.42 -15.97
N GLY A 19 42.61 -6.23 -15.49
CA GLY A 19 41.70 -6.04 -14.37
C GLY A 19 40.31 -6.63 -14.61
N VAL A 20 39.76 -6.45 -15.81
CA VAL A 20 38.45 -7.03 -16.20
C VAL A 20 38.50 -8.55 -16.20
N VAL A 21 39.57 -9.15 -16.75
CA VAL A 21 39.72 -10.62 -16.78
C VAL A 21 39.82 -11.20 -15.37
N ILE A 22 40.59 -10.57 -14.49
CA ILE A 22 40.73 -10.98 -13.09
C ILE A 22 39.39 -10.84 -12.35
N SER A 23 38.69 -9.72 -12.52
CA SER A 23 37.38 -9.48 -11.89
C SER A 23 36.32 -10.48 -12.35
N SER A 24 36.28 -10.81 -13.64
CA SER A 24 35.33 -11.80 -14.18
C SER A 24 35.61 -13.23 -13.72
N SER A 25 36.86 -13.54 -13.38
CA SER A 25 37.29 -14.87 -12.90
C SER A 25 37.10 -15.03 -11.38
N ALA A 26 36.99 -13.93 -10.64
CA ALA A 26 36.71 -13.93 -9.22
C ALA A 26 35.24 -14.29 -8.96
N LYS A 27 34.97 -15.57 -8.70
CA LYS A 27 33.67 -16.04 -8.22
C LYS A 27 33.49 -15.61 -6.75
N PHE A 28 32.94 -14.42 -6.54
CA PHE A 28 32.48 -14.01 -5.23
C PHE A 28 31.31 -14.90 -4.81
N LYS A 29 31.56 -15.87 -3.92
CA LYS A 29 30.46 -16.54 -3.23
C LYS A 29 29.84 -15.52 -2.28
N PRO A 30 28.56 -15.16 -2.43
CA PRO A 30 27.93 -14.24 -1.49
C PRO A 30 27.98 -14.88 -0.10
N PHE A 31 28.65 -14.21 0.83
CA PHE A 31 28.74 -14.66 2.21
C PHE A 31 27.39 -14.41 2.87
N MET A 32 26.51 -15.42 2.85
CA MET A 32 25.22 -15.34 3.54
C MET A 32 25.44 -15.45 5.04
N SER A 33 24.91 -14.46 5.76
CA SER A 33 24.89 -14.45 7.21
C SER A 33 24.05 -15.62 7.76
N PRO A 34 24.28 -16.06 9.01
CA PRO A 34 23.50 -17.13 9.62
C PRO A 34 21.99 -16.87 9.61
N GLY A 35 21.56 -15.61 9.72
CA GLY A 35 20.15 -15.22 9.67
C GLY A 35 19.51 -15.36 8.28
N GLU A 36 20.23 -14.98 7.22
CA GLU A 36 19.71 -15.12 5.84
C GLU A 36 19.50 -16.59 5.44
N LYS A 37 20.34 -17.50 5.96
CA LYS A 37 20.16 -18.94 5.74
C LYS A 37 18.87 -19.47 6.38
N GLN A 38 18.44 -18.92 7.51
CA GLN A 38 17.18 -19.30 8.16
C GLN A 38 15.97 -18.87 7.33
N ILE A 39 16.04 -17.71 6.67
CA ILE A 39 14.97 -17.21 5.81
C ILE A 39 14.81 -18.11 4.58
N LEU A 40 15.93 -18.54 3.97
CA LEU A 40 15.90 -19.49 2.84
C LEU A 40 15.34 -20.86 3.22
N ALA A 41 15.49 -21.27 4.49
CA ALA A 41 14.99 -22.53 5.00
C ALA A 41 13.51 -22.49 5.44
N PHE A 42 12.85 -21.33 5.40
CA PHE A 42 11.45 -21.21 5.80
C PHE A 42 10.51 -21.85 4.77
N TYR A 43 9.77 -22.87 5.19
CA TYR A 43 8.73 -23.51 4.37
C TYR A 43 7.34 -23.18 4.92
N HIS A 44 6.50 -22.55 4.10
CA HIS A 44 5.16 -22.12 4.51
C HIS A 44 4.22 -23.33 4.65
N GLN A 45 3.97 -23.77 5.89
CA GLN A 45 2.95 -24.78 6.18
C GLN A 45 1.57 -24.12 6.18
N LYS A 46 0.78 -24.37 5.12
CA LYS A 46 -0.62 -23.91 5.05
C LYS A 46 -1.44 -24.66 6.10
N THR A 47 -1.79 -23.98 7.19
CA THR A 47 -2.75 -24.51 8.16
C THR A 47 -4.14 -24.50 7.53
N LYS A 48 -4.81 -25.66 7.53
CA LYS A 48 -6.20 -25.75 7.07
C LYS A 48 -7.08 -25.16 8.16
N ILE A 49 -7.63 -23.97 7.93
CA ILE A 49 -8.63 -23.37 8.80
C ILE A 49 -9.91 -24.19 8.66
N SER A 50 -10.29 -24.91 9.71
CA SER A 50 -11.55 -25.66 9.77
C SER A 50 -12.68 -24.71 10.10
N PHE A 51 -13.47 -24.31 9.10
CA PHE A 51 -14.67 -23.52 9.31
C PHE A 51 -15.78 -24.41 9.86
N LYS A 52 -16.21 -24.13 11.10
CA LYS A 52 -17.38 -24.80 11.70
C LYS A 52 -18.64 -24.27 11.01
N GLN A 53 -19.53 -25.18 10.60
CA GLN A 53 -20.83 -24.80 10.06
C GLN A 53 -21.69 -24.17 11.17
N PRO A 54 -22.44 -23.09 10.87
CA PRO A 54 -23.36 -22.48 11.82
C PRO A 54 -24.47 -23.47 12.19
N ALA A 55 -24.66 -23.68 13.49
CA ALA A 55 -25.73 -24.54 14.00
C ALA A 55 -27.08 -23.81 13.87
N PRO A 56 -28.15 -24.50 13.44
CA PRO A 56 -29.48 -23.92 13.40
C PRO A 56 -29.96 -23.65 14.83
N VAL A 57 -30.10 -22.38 15.19
CA VAL A 57 -30.68 -21.95 16.46
C VAL A 57 -32.19 -21.80 16.24
N PRO A 58 -33.06 -22.42 17.08
CA PRO A 58 -34.49 -22.21 16.97
C PRO A 58 -34.81 -20.72 17.13
N SER A 59 -35.67 -20.19 16.26
CA SER A 59 -36.05 -18.78 16.27
C SER A 59 -36.67 -18.41 17.62
N LEU A 60 -35.96 -17.59 18.40
CA LEU A 60 -36.44 -17.08 19.66
C LEU A 60 -37.55 -16.06 19.37
N ALA A 61 -38.80 -16.40 19.71
CA ALA A 61 -39.91 -15.46 19.61
C ALA A 61 -39.67 -14.31 20.59
N ASN A 62 -39.78 -13.07 20.11
CA ASN A 62 -39.60 -11.89 20.95
C ASN A 62 -40.77 -11.81 21.97
N PRO A 63 -40.51 -11.89 23.29
CA PRO A 63 -41.56 -11.94 24.31
C PRO A 63 -42.28 -10.59 24.52
N ILE A 64 -41.83 -9.53 23.86
CA ILE A 64 -42.38 -8.19 24.00
C ILE A 64 -43.29 -7.90 22.80
N SER A 65 -44.60 -7.94 23.03
CA SER A 65 -45.59 -7.41 22.09
C SER A 65 -45.62 -5.90 22.22
N LEU A 66 -44.80 -5.22 21.43
CA LEU A 66 -44.86 -3.77 21.29
C LEU A 66 -46.10 -3.43 20.44
N GLU A 67 -47.23 -3.21 21.09
CA GLU A 67 -48.35 -2.53 20.46
C GLU A 67 -47.86 -1.13 20.04
N ALA A 68 -47.78 -0.89 18.73
CA ALA A 68 -47.30 0.37 18.21
C ALA A 68 -48.18 1.51 18.75
N PRO A 69 -47.62 2.47 19.52
CA PRO A 69 -48.39 3.61 19.97
C PRO A 69 -48.91 4.36 18.74
N LYS A 70 -50.24 4.57 18.67
CA LYS A 70 -50.92 5.40 17.65
C LYS A 70 -50.61 6.90 17.84
N VAL A 71 -49.38 7.23 18.21
CA VAL A 71 -48.97 8.60 18.47
C VAL A 71 -48.40 9.17 17.18
N ALA A 72 -49.27 9.90 16.48
CA ALA A 72 -48.98 11.08 15.68
C ALA A 72 -47.56 11.16 15.09
N PHE A 73 -47.25 10.30 14.13
CA PHE A 73 -46.17 10.60 13.20
C PHE A 73 -46.54 11.87 12.43
N PRO A 74 -45.64 12.87 12.34
CA PRO A 74 -45.91 14.04 11.52
C PRO A 74 -46.16 13.59 10.08
N LYS A 75 -47.27 14.04 9.46
CA LYS A 75 -47.64 13.78 8.06
C LYS A 75 -46.69 14.45 7.05
N VAL A 76 -45.50 14.83 7.48
CA VAL A 76 -44.52 15.44 6.60
C VAL A 76 -43.82 14.32 5.84
N PRO A 77 -43.83 14.33 4.50
CA PRO A 77 -43.11 13.33 3.73
C PRO A 77 -41.63 13.34 4.13
N LEU A 78 -41.07 12.14 4.34
CA LEU A 78 -39.71 11.91 4.84
C LEU A 78 -38.65 12.71 4.05
N ASP A 79 -38.89 12.90 2.76
CA ASP A 79 -38.02 13.65 1.85
C ASP A 79 -37.83 15.14 2.25
N LYS A 80 -38.79 15.70 2.99
CA LYS A 80 -38.73 17.09 3.50
C LYS A 80 -38.15 17.21 4.91
N MET A 81 -37.99 16.08 5.60
CA MET A 81 -37.34 16.02 6.92
C MET A 81 -35.86 15.67 6.82
N ALA A 82 -35.41 15.15 5.67
CA ALA A 82 -34.00 15.01 5.40
C ALA A 82 -33.35 16.41 5.41
N PRO A 83 -32.30 16.64 6.22
CA PRO A 83 -31.47 17.82 6.01
C PRO A 83 -31.04 17.82 4.54
N PRO A 84 -31.02 18.99 3.87
CA PRO A 84 -30.53 19.06 2.50
C PRO A 84 -29.18 18.34 2.45
N PRO A 85 -28.90 17.52 1.43
CA PRO A 85 -27.61 16.87 1.30
C PRO A 85 -26.59 17.98 1.24
N GLU A 86 -25.99 18.29 2.40
CA GLU A 86 -24.86 19.16 2.48
C GLU A 86 -23.86 18.46 1.57
N ALA A 87 -23.57 19.08 0.43
CA ALA A 87 -22.37 18.81 -0.33
C ALA A 87 -21.17 19.26 0.52
N LYS A 88 -21.05 18.69 1.72
CA LYS A 88 -19.78 18.57 2.41
C LYS A 88 -18.99 17.69 1.48
N ALA A 89 -18.18 18.33 0.64
CA ALA A 89 -17.04 17.67 0.04
C ALA A 89 -16.33 16.99 1.21
N GLU A 90 -16.55 15.67 1.35
CA GLU A 90 -16.01 14.91 2.46
C GLU A 90 -14.51 15.18 2.46
N GLU A 91 -14.02 15.84 3.52
CA GLU A 91 -12.60 16.12 3.61
C GLU A 91 -11.89 14.78 3.55
N LYS A 92 -11.13 14.57 2.46
CA LYS A 92 -10.42 13.32 2.22
C LYS A 92 -9.55 13.02 3.44
N LYS A 93 -9.91 11.98 4.18
CA LYS A 93 -9.24 11.56 5.40
C LYS A 93 -8.42 10.30 5.13
N VAL A 94 -7.15 10.34 5.52
CA VAL A 94 -6.26 9.18 5.47
C VAL A 94 -6.39 8.45 6.80
N SER A 95 -6.86 7.21 6.78
CA SER A 95 -7.04 6.39 7.99
C SER A 95 -5.88 5.43 8.26
N LEU A 96 -5.10 5.06 7.23
CA LEU A 96 -3.96 4.17 7.36
C LEU A 96 -2.94 4.43 6.26
N ILE A 97 -1.66 4.32 6.61
CA ILE A 97 -0.56 4.26 5.65
C ILE A 97 0.33 3.07 6.00
N LEU A 98 0.53 2.18 5.03
CA LEU A 98 1.42 1.03 5.14
C LEU A 98 2.58 1.18 4.16
N ILE A 99 3.80 1.13 4.69
CA ILE A 99 5.05 1.16 3.90
C ILE A 99 5.85 -0.07 4.29
N ASN A 100 5.98 -1.04 3.38
CA ASN A 100 6.71 -2.27 3.62
C ASN A 100 7.46 -2.74 2.36
N GLY A 101 8.79 -2.90 2.47
CA GLY A 101 9.61 -3.57 1.45
C GLY A 101 9.47 -3.00 0.02
N GLY A 102 9.27 -1.69 -0.10
CA GLY A 102 9.07 -1.01 -1.40
C GLY A 102 7.60 -0.91 -1.85
N ARG A 103 6.66 -1.56 -1.16
CA ARG A 103 5.22 -1.37 -1.39
C ARG A 103 4.68 -0.27 -0.48
N LYS A 104 3.88 0.63 -1.05
CA LYS A 104 3.23 1.71 -0.31
C LYS A 104 1.73 1.71 -0.59
N ILE A 105 0.95 1.67 0.47
CA ILE A 105 -0.50 1.58 0.43
C ILE A 105 -1.06 2.62 1.39
N ALA A 106 -2.15 3.27 1.02
CA ALA A 106 -2.90 4.15 1.90
C ALA A 106 -4.40 3.79 1.85
N ILE A 107 -5.12 4.11 2.92
CA ILE A 107 -6.59 4.04 2.95
C ILE A 107 -7.12 5.47 3.04
N ILE A 108 -7.85 5.90 2.01
CA ILE A 108 -8.45 7.25 1.90
C ILE A 108 -9.97 7.08 1.84
N ASN A 109 -10.71 7.66 2.79
CA ASN A 109 -12.16 7.51 2.90
C ASN A 109 -12.64 6.04 2.82
N GLY A 110 -11.86 5.10 3.38
CA GLY A 110 -12.15 3.67 3.35
C GLY A 110 -11.72 2.93 2.08
N ILE A 111 -11.20 3.63 1.07
CA ILE A 111 -10.71 3.05 -0.19
C ILE A 111 -9.21 2.80 -0.11
N ILE A 112 -8.80 1.57 -0.42
CA ILE A 112 -7.39 1.18 -0.50
C ILE A 112 -6.80 1.69 -1.81
N VAL A 113 -5.70 2.43 -1.74
CA VAL A 113 -5.03 3.03 -2.91
C VAL A 113 -3.52 2.82 -2.86
N ASN A 114 -2.90 2.73 -4.03
CA ASN A 114 -1.44 2.68 -4.23
C ASN A 114 -0.94 3.96 -4.91
N GLU A 115 0.38 4.16 -4.94
CA GLU A 115 0.99 5.18 -5.79
C GLU A 115 0.63 4.93 -7.27
N GLY A 116 0.07 5.94 -7.92
CA GLY A 116 -0.38 5.88 -9.31
C GLY A 116 -1.89 5.71 -9.50
N ASP A 117 -2.62 5.25 -8.48
CA ASP A 117 -4.08 5.07 -8.54
C ASP A 117 -4.82 6.40 -8.58
N SER A 118 -6.07 6.39 -9.06
CA SER A 118 -6.93 7.58 -9.17
C SER A 118 -8.18 7.45 -8.29
N ILE A 119 -8.49 8.48 -7.52
CA ILE A 119 -9.61 8.57 -6.58
C ILE A 119 -10.28 9.96 -6.66
N ASP A 120 -11.57 9.99 -6.97
CA ASP A 120 -12.37 11.21 -7.21
C ASP A 120 -11.67 12.21 -8.15
N SER A 121 -11.25 11.75 -9.33
CA SER A 121 -10.52 12.53 -10.34
C SER A 121 -9.12 13.01 -9.93
N MET A 122 -8.63 12.65 -8.75
CA MET A 122 -7.27 12.95 -8.32
C MET A 122 -6.38 11.72 -8.39
N ARG A 123 -5.12 11.89 -8.79
CA ARG A 123 -4.12 10.84 -8.78
C ARG A 123 -3.33 10.84 -7.48
N VAL A 124 -3.09 9.66 -6.92
CA VAL A 124 -2.14 9.46 -5.82
C VAL A 124 -0.73 9.51 -6.41
N GLU A 125 -0.02 10.61 -6.22
CA GLU A 125 1.33 10.77 -6.80
C GLU A 125 2.41 10.15 -5.90
N LYS A 126 2.26 10.31 -4.58
CA LYS A 126 3.27 9.82 -3.62
C LYS A 126 2.65 9.49 -2.27
N ILE A 127 3.07 8.37 -1.70
CA ILE A 127 2.75 7.95 -0.34
C ILE A 127 4.03 8.03 0.49
N GLU A 128 3.98 8.73 1.62
CA GLU A 128 5.08 8.87 2.56
C GLU A 128 4.61 8.54 3.98
N ARG A 129 5.56 8.43 4.92
CA ARG A 129 5.23 8.12 6.31
C ARG A 129 4.37 9.25 6.90
N GLY A 130 3.10 8.95 7.15
CA GLY A 130 2.13 9.86 7.77
C GLY A 130 1.46 10.87 6.83
N ARG A 131 1.71 10.82 5.52
CA ARG A 131 1.04 11.72 4.55
C ARG A 131 0.95 11.14 3.13
N VAL A 132 -0.06 11.57 2.40
CA VAL A 132 -0.31 11.21 1.00
C VAL A 132 -0.42 12.46 0.15
N LEU A 133 0.23 12.47 -1.02
CA LEU A 133 0.13 13.53 -2.01
C LEU A 133 -0.92 13.14 -3.05
N LEU A 134 -2.00 13.92 -3.10
CA LEU A 134 -2.98 13.85 -4.16
C LEU A 134 -2.75 15.00 -5.14
N LYS A 135 -2.80 14.69 -6.43
CA LYS A 135 -2.62 15.65 -7.51
C LYS A 135 -3.74 15.55 -8.52
N ASP A 136 -4.21 16.71 -8.92
CA ASP A 136 -5.14 16.92 -10.03
C ASP A 136 -4.44 17.79 -11.09
N LYS A 137 -5.09 18.04 -12.22
CA LYS A 137 -4.52 18.83 -13.33
C LYS A 137 -4.08 20.25 -12.92
N MET A 138 -4.69 20.82 -11.88
CA MET A 138 -4.45 22.20 -11.45
C MET A 138 -3.84 22.34 -10.05
N TRP A 139 -3.91 21.30 -9.21
CA TRP A 139 -3.57 21.43 -7.80
C TRP A 139 -2.93 20.16 -7.24
N ALA A 140 -2.05 20.34 -6.25
CA ALA A 140 -1.42 19.25 -5.51
C ALA A 140 -1.61 19.53 -4.01
N LYS A 141 -2.14 18.55 -3.27
CA LYS A 141 -2.45 18.69 -1.85
C LYS A 141 -1.88 17.51 -1.07
N TRP A 142 -1.18 17.82 0.01
CA TRP A 142 -0.80 16.84 1.02
C TRP A 142 -1.94 16.63 2.00
N ILE A 143 -2.27 15.38 2.25
CA ILE A 143 -3.21 14.96 3.29
C ILE A 143 -2.42 14.18 4.33
N LYS A 144 -2.55 14.58 5.60
CA LYS A 144 -1.90 13.91 6.72
C LYS A 144 -2.81 12.82 7.29
N ILE A 145 -2.21 11.82 7.91
CA ILE A 145 -2.94 10.87 8.73
C ILE A 145 -3.44 11.57 10.00
N GLU A 146 -4.69 11.31 10.38
CA GLU A 146 -5.24 11.68 11.70
C GLU A 146 -4.88 10.63 12.76
#